data_AF-A0A9P4NAC1-F1
#
_entry.id   AF-A0A9P4NAC1-F1
#
_cell.length_a   1.000
_cell.length_b   1.000
_cell.length_c   1.000
_cell.angle_alpha   90.00
_cell.angle_beta   90.00
_cell.angle_gamma   90.00
#
_symmetry.space_group_name_H-M   'P 1'
#
loop_
_entity.id
_entity.type
_entity.pdbx_description
1 polymer ?
#
loop_
_entity_poly.entity_id
_entity_poly.type
_entity_poly.pdbx_seq_one_letter_code
_entity_poly.pdbx_strand_id
1 'polypeptide(L)'
;MSSEPQPLTLGGPLFRNPSTSHSSFSSSWHRHAQIVTPWFLHYQVVDYIQIHLPDPAPTPTPHEPSPANCPSAQDILLQAKALLRQADGVAYVRCAPIALPDGSAKPFGSGPSHPYFRDVVVPDERRFLHAESGASGVRGETPVYHVPGLGAEEWRRLAVEMGGVEFVKIREGKAVVEGVWDAEWIKWNEE
;
A
#
# COMPACT_ATOMS: atom_id res chain seq x y z
N MET A 1 32.46 10.84 4.78
CA MET A 1 31.25 10.52 5.55
C MET A 1 30.23 10.00 4.54
N SER A 2 29.97 8.70 4.52
CA SER A 2 28.94 8.16 3.63
C SER A 2 27.58 8.56 4.17
N SER A 3 26.82 9.34 3.42
CA SER A 3 25.41 9.60 3.73
C SER A 3 24.67 8.27 3.74
N GLU A 4 23.94 7.95 4.81
CA GLU A 4 23.04 6.80 4.79
C GLU A 4 22.05 6.95 3.62
N PRO A 5 21.77 5.87 2.89
CA PRO A 5 20.86 5.95 1.76
C PRO A 5 19.48 6.38 2.25
N GLN A 6 18.87 7.35 1.56
CA GLN A 6 17.56 7.85 1.94
C GLN A 6 16.51 6.72 1.86
N PRO A 7 15.63 6.61 2.86
CA PRO A 7 14.57 5.60 2.86
C PRO A 7 13.60 5.86 1.72
N LEU A 8 13.14 4.78 1.09
CA LEU A 8 12.12 4.81 0.04
C LEU A 8 10.73 4.79 0.68
N THR A 9 9.80 5.53 0.10
CA THR A 9 8.38 5.47 0.45
C THR A 9 7.56 4.91 -0.69
N LEU A 10 6.59 4.07 -0.35
CA LEU A 10 5.75 3.32 -1.28
C LEU A 10 4.32 3.31 -0.76
N GLY A 11 3.39 3.04 -1.67
CA GLY A 11 1.98 2.93 -1.35
C GLY A 11 1.14 3.97 -2.08
N GLY A 12 -0.13 4.04 -1.70
CA GLY A 12 -1.15 4.74 -2.44
C GLY A 12 -2.55 4.21 -2.11
N PRO A 13 -3.58 4.67 -2.84
CA PRO A 13 -4.95 4.28 -2.61
C PRO A 13 -5.16 2.78 -2.86
N LEU A 14 -6.00 2.17 -2.02
CA LEU A 14 -6.45 0.81 -2.13
C LEU A 14 -7.96 0.77 -2.30
N PHE A 15 -8.41 -0.14 -3.15
CA PHE A 15 -9.81 -0.39 -3.44
C PHE A 15 -10.14 -1.82 -3.02
N ARG A 16 -11.31 -1.98 -2.41
CA ARG A 16 -11.80 -3.29 -2.00
C ARG A 16 -12.25 -4.11 -3.21
N ASN A 17 -12.21 -5.42 -3.06
CA ASN A 17 -12.88 -6.32 -3.98
C ASN A 17 -14.38 -5.98 -4.06
N PRO A 18 -15.01 -5.84 -5.25
CA PRO A 18 -16.42 -5.47 -5.37
C PRO A 18 -17.39 -6.42 -4.66
N SER A 19 -17.01 -7.69 -4.46
CA SER A 19 -17.81 -8.65 -3.69
C SER A 19 -17.73 -8.46 -2.17
N THR A 20 -16.89 -7.54 -1.69
CA THR A 20 -16.59 -7.34 -0.27
C THR A 20 -17.19 -6.02 0.20
N SER A 21 -17.87 -6.04 1.36
CA SER A 21 -18.35 -4.81 2.00
C SER A 21 -17.19 -3.98 2.56
N HIS A 22 -17.40 -2.68 2.79
CA HIS A 22 -16.40 -1.82 3.43
C HIS A 22 -15.94 -2.33 4.80
N SER A 23 -16.90 -2.76 5.63
CA SER A 23 -16.62 -3.32 6.96
C SER A 23 -15.78 -4.60 6.89
N SER A 24 -16.09 -5.48 5.93
CA SER A 24 -15.34 -6.72 5.70
C SER A 24 -13.95 -6.44 5.15
N PHE A 25 -13.82 -5.47 4.23
CA PHE A 25 -12.53 -4.98 3.74
C PHE A 25 -11.68 -4.47 4.90
N SER A 26 -12.20 -3.53 5.70
CA SER A 26 -11.47 -2.92 6.80
C SER A 26 -11.03 -3.97 7.82
N SER A 27 -11.91 -4.91 8.17
CA SER A 27 -11.58 -6.00 9.10
C SER A 27 -10.53 -6.97 8.54
N SER A 28 -10.56 -7.24 7.24
CA SER A 28 -9.61 -8.14 6.57
C SER A 28 -8.26 -7.48 6.41
N TRP A 29 -8.22 -6.23 5.95
CA TRP A 29 -6.98 -5.48 5.80
C TRP A 29 -6.29 -5.24 7.14
N HIS A 30 -7.05 -4.98 8.22
CA HIS A 30 -6.48 -4.85 9.56
C HIS A 30 -5.75 -6.14 10.01
N ARG A 31 -6.33 -7.31 9.71
CA ARG A 31 -5.74 -8.64 10.00
C ARG A 31 -4.58 -8.97 9.06
N HIS A 32 -4.67 -8.59 7.80
CA HIS A 32 -3.61 -8.76 6.81
C HIS A 32 -2.26 -8.20 7.28
N ALA A 33 -2.28 -7.13 8.09
CA ALA A 33 -1.06 -6.61 8.71
C ALA A 33 -0.26 -7.70 9.44
N GLN A 34 -0.91 -8.57 10.21
CA GLN A 34 -0.23 -9.64 10.94
C GLN A 34 0.43 -10.66 9.99
N ILE A 35 -0.16 -10.87 8.81
CA ILE A 35 0.33 -11.79 7.79
C ILE A 35 1.53 -11.20 7.04
N VAL A 36 1.49 -9.91 6.67
CA VAL A 36 2.56 -9.29 5.87
C VAL A 36 3.74 -8.79 6.71
N THR A 37 3.54 -8.53 8.00
CA THR A 37 4.58 -7.97 8.89
C THR A 37 5.88 -8.79 8.93
N PRO A 38 5.88 -10.15 9.01
CA PRO A 38 7.15 -10.90 9.07
C PRO A 38 7.96 -10.69 7.79
N TRP A 39 7.29 -10.76 6.64
CA TRP A 39 7.92 -10.48 5.35
C TRP A 39 8.41 -9.04 5.26
N PHE A 40 7.61 -8.06 5.68
CA PHE A 40 8.02 -6.65 5.71
C PHE A 40 9.28 -6.42 6.56
N LEU A 41 9.35 -6.99 7.77
CA LEU A 41 10.52 -6.83 8.62
C LEU A 41 11.77 -7.49 8.04
N HIS A 42 11.62 -8.70 7.48
CA HIS A 42 12.72 -9.39 6.80
C HIS A 42 13.30 -8.54 5.66
N TYR A 43 12.44 -7.84 4.92
CA TYR A 43 12.82 -6.98 3.80
C TYR A 43 12.98 -5.49 4.17
N GLN A 44 13.38 -5.21 5.42
CA GLN A 44 13.82 -3.90 5.90
C GLN A 44 12.76 -2.77 5.78
N VAL A 45 11.49 -3.13 5.94
CA VAL A 45 10.43 -2.14 6.15
C VAL A 45 10.58 -1.53 7.53
N VAL A 46 10.66 -0.21 7.56
CA VAL A 46 10.77 0.58 8.79
C VAL A 46 9.44 1.18 9.22
N ASP A 47 8.53 1.46 8.30
CA ASP A 47 7.15 1.81 8.63
C ASP A 47 6.16 1.10 7.73
N TYR A 48 5.06 0.64 8.32
CA TYR A 48 3.87 0.21 7.61
C TYR A 48 2.65 0.81 8.31
N ILE A 49 1.88 1.60 7.57
CA ILE A 49 0.68 2.27 8.06
C ILE A 49 -0.47 1.95 7.13
N GLN A 50 -1.59 1.56 7.72
CA GLN A 50 -2.87 1.38 7.04
C GLN A 50 -3.75 2.58 7.39
N ILE A 51 -4.15 3.37 6.40
CA ILE A 51 -5.10 4.46 6.59
C ILE A 51 -6.45 4.01 6.06
N HIS A 52 -7.43 3.79 6.94
CA HIS A 52 -8.78 3.37 6.55
C HIS A 52 -9.62 4.62 6.27
N LEU A 53 -10.18 4.72 5.07
CA LEU A 53 -11.04 5.84 4.70
C LEU A 53 -12.48 5.57 5.15
N PRO A 54 -13.27 6.63 5.41
CA PRO A 54 -14.71 6.50 5.61
C PRO A 54 -15.37 5.77 4.44
N ASP A 55 -16.54 5.18 4.69
CA ASP A 55 -17.29 4.49 3.64
C ASP A 55 -17.52 5.45 2.46
N PRO A 56 -17.10 5.09 1.22
CA PRO A 56 -17.19 6.00 0.09
C PRO A 56 -18.64 6.42 -0.13
N ALA A 57 -18.86 7.73 -0.21
CA ALA A 57 -20.16 8.26 -0.57
C ALA A 57 -20.56 7.74 -1.97
N PRO A 58 -21.86 7.50 -2.23
CA PRO A 58 -22.31 7.11 -3.56
C PRO A 58 -21.80 8.13 -4.59
N THR A 59 -21.13 7.60 -5.61
CA THR A 59 -20.32 8.37 -6.56
C THR A 59 -21.22 9.32 -7.38
N PRO A 60 -20.92 10.62 -7.47
CA PRO A 60 -21.45 11.45 -8.55
C PRO A 60 -20.83 10.98 -9.89
N THR A 61 -21.60 11.07 -10.97
CA THR A 61 -21.21 10.63 -12.32
C THR A 61 -19.83 11.14 -12.75
N PRO A 62 -19.03 10.34 -13.48
CA PRO A 62 -17.70 10.75 -13.93
C PRO A 62 -17.78 12.00 -14.81
N HIS A 63 -17.02 13.04 -14.47
CA HIS A 63 -16.75 14.14 -15.39
C HIS A 63 -15.60 13.72 -16.31
N GLU A 64 -15.86 13.75 -17.62
CA GLU A 64 -14.88 13.47 -18.65
C GLU A 64 -13.74 14.50 -18.61
N PRO A 65 -12.47 14.08 -18.55
CA PRO A 65 -11.35 15.01 -18.50
C PRO A 65 -11.19 15.70 -19.86
N SER A 66 -11.27 17.04 -19.86
CA SER A 66 -10.97 17.86 -21.03
C SER A 66 -9.48 17.75 -21.38
N PRO A 67 -9.10 17.61 -22.66
CA PRO A 67 -7.70 17.46 -23.05
C PRO A 67 -6.95 18.81 -23.04
N ALA A 68 -5.63 18.70 -22.81
CA ALA A 68 -4.56 19.67 -23.08
C ALA A 68 -4.24 20.73 -22.01
N ASN A 69 -3.47 20.34 -20.98
CA ASN A 69 -2.34 21.08 -20.40
C ASN A 69 -1.61 20.18 -19.37
N CYS A 70 -0.33 20.48 -19.07
CA CYS A 70 0.31 19.89 -17.88
C CYS A 70 -0.53 20.27 -16.65
N PRO A 71 -1.03 19.31 -15.85
CA PRO A 71 -1.89 19.63 -14.73
C PRO A 71 -1.12 20.48 -13.72
N SER A 72 -1.76 21.55 -13.24
CA SER A 72 -1.22 22.35 -12.15
C SER A 72 -1.15 21.50 -10.86
N ALA A 73 -0.38 21.95 -9.87
CA ALA A 73 -0.37 21.29 -8.56
C ALA A 73 -1.79 21.19 -7.94
N GLN A 74 -2.65 22.18 -8.21
CA GLN A 74 -4.03 22.17 -7.74
C GLN A 74 -4.87 21.09 -8.45
N ASP A 75 -4.65 20.85 -9.75
CA ASP A 75 -5.35 19.83 -10.51
C ASP A 75 -4.95 18.43 -10.04
N ILE A 76 -3.65 18.22 -9.77
CA ILE A 76 -3.11 16.99 -9.18
C ILE A 76 -3.79 16.68 -7.84
N LEU A 77 -3.89 17.67 -6.94
CA LEU A 77 -4.54 17.50 -5.64
C LEU A 77 -6.05 17.24 -5.77
N LEU A 78 -6.73 17.91 -6.71
CA LEU A 78 -8.15 17.71 -6.96
C LEU A 78 -8.41 16.29 -7.47
N GLN A 79 -7.60 15.81 -8.41
CA GLN A 79 -7.66 14.45 -8.93
C GLN A 79 -7.39 13.42 -7.83
N ALA A 80 -6.37 13.64 -7.00
CA ALA A 80 -6.05 12.78 -5.87
C ALA A 80 -7.22 12.66 -4.89
N LYS A 81 -7.83 13.78 -4.50
CA LYS A 81 -9.02 13.79 -3.62
C LYS A 81 -10.22 13.10 -4.27
N ALA A 82 -10.43 13.25 -5.57
CA ALA A 82 -11.50 12.55 -6.29
C ALA A 82 -11.30 11.03 -6.29
N LEU A 83 -10.06 10.55 -6.38
CA LEU A 83 -9.73 9.13 -6.25
C LEU A 83 -9.91 8.63 -4.81
N LEU A 84 -9.47 9.39 -3.80
CA LEU A 84 -9.65 9.01 -2.40
C LEU A 84 -11.11 8.93 -1.97
N ARG A 85 -12.03 9.67 -2.61
CA ARG A 85 -13.48 9.51 -2.37
C ARG A 85 -14.03 8.16 -2.80
N GLN A 86 -13.32 7.46 -3.67
CA GLN A 86 -13.69 6.13 -4.18
C GLN A 86 -12.87 5.02 -3.53
N ALA A 87 -11.72 5.35 -2.95
CA ALA A 87 -10.84 4.40 -2.30
C ALA A 87 -11.37 3.99 -0.92
N ASP A 88 -10.98 2.80 -0.48
CA ASP A 88 -11.33 2.26 0.83
C ASP A 88 -10.22 2.50 1.87
N GLY A 89 -9.00 2.77 1.39
CA GLY A 89 -7.88 3.11 2.24
C GLY A 89 -6.66 3.59 1.48
N VAL A 90 -5.60 3.90 2.21
CA VAL A 90 -4.26 4.19 1.69
C VAL A 90 -3.23 3.36 2.43
N ALA A 91 -2.44 2.60 1.69
CA ALA A 91 -1.24 1.98 2.26
C ALA A 91 -0.08 2.96 2.23
N TYR A 92 0.69 3.01 3.30
CA TYR A 92 1.97 3.70 3.35
C TYR A 92 3.03 2.73 3.87
N VAL A 93 4.12 2.59 3.12
CA VAL A 93 5.27 1.78 3.48
C VAL A 93 6.53 2.63 3.35
N ARG A 94 7.39 2.61 4.35
CA ARG A 94 8.74 3.17 4.28
C ARG A 94 9.75 2.05 4.50
N CYS A 95 10.76 1.95 3.64
CA CYS A 95 11.78 0.90 3.75
C CYS A 95 13.18 1.44 3.42
N ALA A 96 14.20 0.78 3.95
CA ALA A 96 15.56 1.00 3.49
C ALA A 96 15.71 0.43 2.07
N PRO A 97 16.39 1.13 1.15
CA PRO A 97 16.72 0.56 -0.15
C PRO A 97 17.66 -0.65 0.03
N ILE A 98 17.34 -1.76 -0.62
CA ILE A 98 18.21 -2.94 -0.65
C ILE A 98 19.07 -2.87 -1.92
N ALA A 99 20.39 -2.84 -1.72
CA ALA A 99 21.36 -2.86 -2.81
C ALA A 99 21.35 -4.21 -3.53
N LEU A 100 21.34 -4.17 -4.85
CA LEU A 100 21.36 -5.33 -5.73
C LEU A 100 22.77 -5.54 -6.32
N PRO A 101 23.09 -6.76 -6.81
CA PRO A 101 24.40 -7.06 -7.39
C PRO A 101 24.77 -6.19 -8.61
N ASP A 102 23.78 -5.61 -9.28
CA ASP A 102 23.96 -4.70 -10.42
C ASP A 102 24.26 -3.24 -9.99
N GLY A 103 24.38 -2.98 -8.68
CA GLY A 103 24.62 -1.66 -8.11
C GLY A 103 23.36 -0.79 -8.00
N SER A 104 22.20 -1.28 -8.44
CA SER A 104 20.92 -0.60 -8.24
C SER A 104 20.38 -0.83 -6.82
N ALA A 105 19.42 -0.01 -6.42
CA ALA A 105 18.69 -0.15 -5.16
C ALA A 105 17.20 -0.26 -5.46
N LYS A 106 16.54 -1.28 -4.87
CA LYS A 106 15.09 -1.47 -5.03
C LYS A 106 14.41 -1.62 -3.68
N PRO A 107 13.14 -1.21 -3.57
CA PRO A 107 12.34 -1.58 -2.42
C PRO A 107 12.24 -3.11 -2.35
N PHE A 108 12.37 -3.65 -1.15
CA PHE A 108 12.25 -5.08 -0.84
C PHE A 108 13.25 -6.04 -1.52
N GLY A 109 14.18 -5.58 -2.37
CA GLY A 109 15.17 -6.45 -3.01
C GLY A 109 14.53 -7.62 -3.78
N SER A 110 14.84 -8.86 -3.37
CA SER A 110 14.25 -10.09 -3.92
C SER A 110 12.90 -10.48 -3.30
N GLY A 111 12.38 -9.71 -2.34
CA GLY A 111 11.19 -10.05 -1.57
C GLY A 111 9.96 -10.43 -2.37
N PRO A 112 9.61 -9.74 -3.48
CA PRO A 112 8.45 -10.13 -4.28
C PRO A 112 8.56 -11.53 -4.90
N SER A 113 9.77 -12.09 -4.99
CA SER A 113 10.01 -13.46 -5.45
C SER A 113 10.05 -14.49 -4.31
N HIS A 114 9.94 -14.06 -3.05
CA HIS A 114 9.96 -14.96 -1.89
C HIS A 114 8.70 -15.85 -1.87
N PRO A 115 8.81 -17.17 -1.64
CA PRO A 115 7.67 -18.08 -1.63
C PRO A 115 6.55 -17.66 -0.68
N TYR A 116 6.88 -17.25 0.55
CA TYR A 116 5.90 -16.70 1.50
C TYR A 116 5.06 -15.56 0.92
N PHE A 117 5.67 -14.65 0.15
CA PHE A 117 4.94 -13.54 -0.46
C PHE A 117 3.96 -14.04 -1.51
N ARG A 118 4.42 -14.93 -2.38
CA ARG A 118 3.62 -15.50 -3.48
C ARG A 118 2.49 -16.40 -2.97
N ASP A 119 2.76 -17.20 -1.94
CA ASP A 119 1.91 -18.32 -1.53
C ASP A 119 1.05 -17.99 -0.30
N VAL A 120 1.40 -16.94 0.46
CA VAL A 120 0.66 -16.52 1.66
C VAL A 120 0.12 -15.09 1.52
N VAL A 121 0.99 -14.11 1.28
CA VAL A 121 0.60 -12.68 1.24
C VAL A 121 -0.34 -12.40 0.06
N VAL A 122 0.05 -12.79 -1.15
CA VAL A 122 -0.72 -12.55 -2.38
C VAL A 122 -2.10 -13.20 -2.36
N PRO A 123 -2.27 -14.48 -1.97
CA PRO A 123 -3.60 -15.09 -1.89
C PRO A 123 -4.48 -14.45 -0.83
N ASP A 124 -3.92 -13.96 0.27
CA ASP A 124 -4.67 -13.22 1.28
C ASP A 124 -5.17 -11.87 0.74
N GLU A 125 -4.28 -11.08 0.11
CA GLU A 125 -4.64 -9.80 -0.53
C GLU A 125 -5.81 -9.94 -1.50
N ARG A 126 -5.79 -10.97 -2.36
CA ARG A 126 -6.84 -11.21 -3.39
C ARG A 126 -8.24 -11.42 -2.82
N ARG A 127 -8.36 -11.80 -1.53
CA ARG A 127 -9.66 -12.00 -0.89
C ARG A 127 -10.41 -10.70 -0.63
N PHE A 128 -9.67 -9.60 -0.41
CA PHE A 128 -10.27 -8.34 0.02
C PHE A 128 -9.87 -7.13 -0.83
N LEU A 129 -8.76 -7.18 -1.57
CA LEU A 129 -8.36 -6.12 -2.50
C LEU A 129 -8.93 -6.34 -3.89
N HIS A 130 -9.22 -5.22 -4.57
CA HIS A 130 -9.45 -5.19 -6.00
C HIS A 130 -8.23 -5.75 -6.74
N ALA A 131 -8.42 -6.37 -7.91
CA ALA A 131 -7.34 -7.01 -8.67
C ALA A 131 -6.21 -6.04 -9.09
N GLU A 132 -6.50 -4.74 -9.11
CA GLU A 132 -5.56 -3.66 -9.42
C GLU A 132 -4.95 -3.01 -8.17
N SER A 133 -5.39 -3.42 -6.98
CA SER A 133 -4.87 -2.99 -5.69
C SER A 133 -3.95 -4.06 -5.09
N GLY A 134 -2.94 -3.65 -4.34
CA GLY A 134 -1.99 -4.56 -3.68
C GLY A 134 -0.86 -5.06 -4.58
N ALA A 135 -0.17 -6.11 -4.15
CA ALA A 135 1.01 -6.66 -4.80
C ALA A 135 0.71 -7.43 -6.09
N SER A 136 -0.54 -7.87 -6.27
CA SER A 136 -0.99 -8.65 -7.44
C SER A 136 -1.51 -7.82 -8.60
N GLY A 137 -1.42 -6.49 -8.54
CA GLY A 137 -1.95 -5.57 -9.56
C GLY A 137 -1.60 -5.97 -11.00
N VAL A 138 -2.54 -6.58 -11.73
CA VAL A 138 -2.37 -6.85 -13.17
C VAL A 138 -2.57 -5.53 -13.91
N ARG A 139 -1.50 -4.97 -14.47
CA ARG A 139 -1.58 -3.79 -15.35
C ARG A 139 -2.33 -4.18 -16.62
N GLY A 140 -3.63 -3.89 -16.68
CA GLY A 140 -4.50 -4.37 -17.76
C GLY A 140 -5.37 -3.28 -18.36
N GLU A 141 -6.39 -2.80 -17.65
CA GLU A 141 -7.42 -1.92 -18.22
C GLU A 141 -7.99 -0.95 -17.16
N THR A 142 -7.27 0.16 -16.96
CA THR A 142 -7.62 1.51 -16.41
C THR A 142 -8.93 1.66 -15.59
N PRO A 143 -8.90 2.36 -14.42
CA PRO A 143 -8.04 3.50 -14.17
C PRO A 143 -6.80 3.17 -13.36
N VAL A 144 -5.66 3.38 -14.02
CA VAL A 144 -4.36 3.63 -13.42
C VAL A 144 -4.56 4.66 -12.30
N TYR A 145 -4.66 4.19 -11.05
CA TYR A 145 -4.80 4.97 -9.81
C TYR A 145 -3.51 5.73 -9.46
N HIS A 146 -2.82 6.21 -10.48
CA HIS A 146 -1.57 6.93 -10.38
C HIS A 146 -1.84 8.36 -10.81
N VAL A 147 -1.80 9.26 -9.83
CA VAL A 147 -1.69 10.68 -10.06
C VAL A 147 -0.19 10.99 -10.18
N PRO A 148 0.32 11.35 -11.38
CA PRO A 148 1.74 11.60 -11.55
C PRO A 148 2.25 12.68 -10.59
N GLY A 149 3.38 12.42 -9.94
CA GLY A 149 4.01 13.36 -9.00
C GLY A 149 3.49 13.26 -7.56
N LEU A 150 2.50 12.42 -7.27
CA LEU A 150 2.03 12.21 -5.90
C LEU A 150 2.78 11.05 -5.23
N GLY A 151 3.64 11.39 -4.26
CA GLY A 151 4.34 10.39 -3.44
C GLY A 151 3.46 9.78 -2.35
N ALA A 152 3.90 8.67 -1.76
CA ALA A 152 3.16 7.96 -0.72
C ALA A 152 2.87 8.83 0.53
N GLU A 153 3.79 9.73 0.90
CA GLU A 153 3.56 10.66 2.03
C GLU A 153 2.40 11.61 1.76
N GLU A 154 2.26 12.06 0.51
CA GLU A 154 1.21 12.98 0.11
C GLU A 154 -0.15 12.26 0.05
N TRP A 155 -0.19 11.00 -0.41
CA TRP A 155 -1.38 10.16 -0.29
C TRP A 155 -1.82 9.98 1.16
N ARG A 156 -0.87 9.66 2.05
CA ARG A 156 -1.12 9.53 3.49
C ARG A 156 -1.69 10.82 4.07
N ARG A 157 -1.06 11.96 3.80
CA ARG A 157 -1.50 13.30 4.26
C ARG A 157 -2.93 13.58 3.83
N LEU A 158 -3.23 13.42 2.54
CA LEU A 158 -4.55 13.68 1.99
C LEU A 158 -5.63 12.74 2.56
N ALA A 159 -5.30 11.45 2.76
CA ALA A 159 -6.25 10.50 3.34
C ALA A 159 -6.62 10.88 4.78
N VAL A 160 -5.65 11.30 5.60
CA VAL A 160 -5.91 11.79 6.95
C VAL A 160 -6.72 13.07 6.95
N GLU A 161 -6.41 14.04 6.08
CA GLU A 161 -7.21 15.27 5.90
C GLU A 161 -8.68 14.98 5.53
N MET A 162 -8.93 13.87 4.82
CA MET A 162 -10.25 13.44 4.41
C MET A 162 -10.99 12.60 5.47
N GLY A 163 -10.46 12.53 6.69
CA GLY A 163 -11.06 11.80 7.80
C GLY A 163 -10.67 10.32 7.88
N GLY A 164 -9.62 9.91 7.16
CA GLY A 164 -9.05 8.57 7.30
C GLY A 164 -8.41 8.35 8.68
N VAL A 165 -8.49 7.11 9.16
CA VAL A 165 -7.94 6.70 10.46
C VAL A 165 -6.67 5.89 10.26
N GLU A 166 -5.57 6.33 10.87
CA GLU A 166 -4.27 5.64 10.78
C GLU A 166 -4.17 4.46 11.77
N PHE A 167 -3.70 3.33 11.27
CA PHE A 167 -3.29 2.18 12.06
C PHE A 167 -1.83 1.88 11.75
N VAL A 168 -0.95 2.20 12.68
CA VAL A 168 0.48 1.93 12.58
C VAL A 168 0.73 0.45 12.89
N LYS A 169 1.35 -0.27 11.96
CA LYS A 169 1.61 -1.71 12.08
C LYS A 169 3.08 -2.00 12.30
N ILE A 170 3.95 -1.25 11.63
CA ILE A 170 5.39 -1.26 11.85
C ILE A 170 5.84 0.18 12.09
N ARG A 171 6.69 0.38 13.08
CA ARG A 171 7.34 1.66 13.39
C ARG A 171 8.80 1.40 13.72
N GLU A 172 9.70 2.11 13.05
CA GLU A 172 11.15 1.99 13.24
C GLU A 172 11.66 0.54 13.17
N GLY A 173 11.11 -0.23 12.21
CA GLY A 173 11.48 -1.64 11.99
C GLY A 173 11.02 -2.59 13.09
N LYS A 174 10.07 -2.16 13.93
CA LYS A 174 9.46 -3.00 14.96
C LYS A 174 7.97 -3.13 14.70
N ALA A 175 7.47 -4.35 14.82
CA ALA A 175 6.03 -4.59 14.81
C ALA A 175 5.39 -3.90 16.03
N VAL A 176 4.27 -3.24 15.78
CA VAL A 176 3.40 -2.61 16.79
C VAL A 176 2.11 -3.44 16.96
N VAL A 177 1.95 -4.49 16.17
CA VAL A 177 0.79 -5.39 16.20
C VAL A 177 1.06 -6.54 17.17
N GLU A 178 0.14 -6.80 18.10
CA GLU A 178 0.15 -8.01 18.92
C GLU A 178 -0.38 -9.21 18.11
N GLY A 179 0.21 -10.40 18.27
CA GLY A 179 -0.21 -11.64 17.59
C GLY A 179 0.87 -12.72 17.52
N VAL A 180 0.49 -13.93 17.08
CA VAL A 180 1.39 -15.10 16.88
C VAL A 180 1.66 -15.23 15.38
N TRP A 181 2.86 -14.85 14.97
CA TRP A 181 3.27 -14.72 13.56
C TRP A 181 4.61 -15.40 13.30
N ASP A 182 5.44 -15.55 14.35
CA ASP A 182 6.71 -16.24 14.29
C ASP A 182 6.57 -17.70 13.81
N ALA A 183 5.55 -18.43 14.27
CA ALA A 183 5.44 -19.87 14.01
C ALA A 183 5.20 -20.23 12.54
N GLU A 184 4.48 -19.41 11.77
CA GLU A 184 4.32 -19.64 10.33
C GLU A 184 5.53 -19.13 9.56
N TRP A 185 6.05 -17.94 9.88
CA TRP A 185 7.24 -17.38 9.21
C TRP A 185 8.50 -18.23 9.38
N ILE A 186 8.73 -18.81 10.57
CA ILE A 186 9.88 -19.69 10.84
C ILE A 186 9.88 -20.88 9.88
N LYS A 187 8.73 -21.50 9.62
CA LYS A 187 8.63 -22.65 8.69
C LYS A 187 9.13 -22.33 7.29
N TRP A 188 8.96 -21.09 6.82
CA TRP A 188 9.38 -20.68 5.48
C TRP A 188 10.84 -20.22 5.38
N ASN A 189 11.54 -20.06 6.51
CA ASN A 189 12.95 -19.65 6.53
C ASN A 189 13.90 -20.77 6.97
N GLU A 190 13.37 -21.91 7.41
CA GLU A 190 14.14 -23.11 7.76
C GLU A 190 14.16 -24.18 6.65
N GLU A 191 13.48 -23.93 5.52
CA GLU A 191 13.52 -24.73 4.28
C GLU A 191 14.46 -24.13 3.24
#